data_AF-A0A382XQD8-F1
#
_entry.id   AF-A0A382XQD8-F1
#
_cell.length_a   1.000
_cell.length_b   1.000
_cell.length_c   1.000
_cell.angle_alpha   90.00
_cell.angle_beta   90.00
_cell.angle_gamma   90.00
#
_symmetry.space_group_name_H-M   'P 1'
#
loop_
_entity.id
_entity.type
_entity.pdbx_description
1 polymer ?
#
loop_
_entity_poly.entity_id
_entity_poly.type
_entity_poly.pdbx_seq_one_letter_code
_entity_poly.pdbx_strand_id
1 'polypeptide(L)' 'MTAETCLKIAKTTGYLLSFNKKGKKRVVISKDTRLSGYLFEPLLTAGFISMGMDVILV' A
#
# COMPACT_ATOMS: atom_id res chain seq x y z
N MET A 1 8.81 13.15 -3.46
CA MET A 1 7.88 12.01 -3.55
C MET A 1 6.56 12.53 -4.09
N THR A 2 6.06 12.02 -5.22
CA THR A 2 4.77 12.43 -5.82
C THR A 2 3.72 11.35 -5.58
N ALA A 3 2.44 11.71 -5.77
CA ALA A 3 1.32 10.78 -5.60
C ALA A 3 1.41 9.59 -6.57
N GLU A 4 1.73 9.85 -7.83
CA GLU A 4 1.86 8.83 -8.87
C GLU A 4 2.98 7.83 -8.57
N THR A 5 4.13 8.32 -8.10
CA THR A 5 5.25 7.44 -7.72
C THR A 5 4.85 6.55 -6.54
N CYS A 6 4.15 7.10 -5.54
CA CYS A 6 3.66 6.33 -4.39
C CYS A 6 2.69 5.22 -4.82
N LEU A 7 1.75 5.53 -5.72
CA LEU A 7 0.80 4.56 -6.25
C LEU A 7 1.50 3.45 -7.05
N LYS A 8 2.49 3.80 -7.88
CA LYS A 8 3.30 2.83 -8.64
C LYS A 8 4.07 1.91 -7.69
N ILE A 9 4.66 2.45 -6.63
CA ILE A 9 5.36 1.67 -5.60
C ILE A 9 4.39 0.66 -4.97
N ALA A 10 3.23 1.11 -4.47
CA ALA A 10 2.25 0.22 -3.84
C ALA A 10 1.82 -0.94 -4.76
N LYS A 11 1.54 -0.65 -6.05
CA LYS A 11 1.16 -1.66 -7.04
C LYS A 11 2.29 -2.66 -7.31
N THR A 12 3.51 -2.18 -7.53
CA THR A 12 4.68 -3.04 -7.76
C THR A 12 4.98 -3.90 -6.54
N THR A 13 4.90 -3.34 -5.33
CA THR A 13 5.05 -4.08 -4.08
C THR A 13 3.96 -5.14 -3.94
N GLY A 14 2.70 -4.79 -4.20
CA GLY A 14 1.59 -5.74 -4.17
C GLY A 14 1.75 -6.88 -5.18
N TYR A 15 2.21 -6.57 -6.39
CA TYR A 15 2.53 -7.56 -7.42
C TYR A 15 3.63 -8.52 -6.97
N LEU A 16 4.75 -8.01 -6.47
CA LEU A 16 5.88 -8.82 -5.99
C LEU A 16 5.47 -9.72 -4.81
N LEU A 17 4.70 -9.18 -3.86
CA LEU A 17 4.21 -9.94 -2.70
C LEU A 17 3.14 -10.98 -3.08
N SER A 18 2.53 -10.86 -4.25
CA SER A 18 1.49 -11.77 -4.73
C SER A 18 2.01 -13.15 -5.12
N PHE A 19 3.30 -13.28 -5.50
CA PHE A 19 3.89 -14.51 -6.02
C PHE A 19 4.21 -15.56 -4.96
N ASN A 20 4.55 -15.13 -3.74
CA ASN A 20 5.19 -16.00 -2.74
C ASN A 20 4.29 -16.46 -1.59
N LYS A 21 2.98 -16.18 -1.61
CA LYS A 21 2.09 -16.55 -0.49
C LYS A 21 0.83 -17.31 -0.93
N LYS A 22 0.72 -18.57 -0.51
CA LYS A 22 -0.56 -19.28 -0.38
C LYS A 22 -1.24 -18.78 0.91
N GLY A 23 -2.30 -17.99 0.78
CA GLY A 23 -3.07 -17.46 1.93
C GLY A 23 -3.60 -16.03 1.72
N LYS A 24 -4.20 -15.47 2.77
CA LYS A 24 -4.72 -14.09 2.77
C LYS A 24 -3.57 -13.08 2.58
N LYS A 25 -3.68 -12.24 1.57
CA LYS A 25 -2.69 -11.19 1.25
C LYS A 25 -3.03 -9.93 2.06
N ARG A 26 -2.40 -9.77 3.22
CA ARG A 26 -2.66 -8.66 4.15
C ARG A 26 -1.49 -7.69 4.23
N VAL A 27 -1.79 -6.39 4.29
CA VAL A 27 -0.82 -5.29 4.45
C VAL A 27 -1.23 -4.46 5.66
N VAL A 28 -0.26 -4.10 6.49
CA VAL A 28 -0.44 -3.12 7.57
C VAL A 28 0.24 -1.84 7.14
N ILE A 29 -0.46 -0.72 7.21
CA ILE A 29 0.06 0.61 6.90
C ILE A 29 -0.05 1.46 8.15
N SER A 30 1.08 2.00 8.56
CA SER A 30 1.16 3.04 9.58
C SER A 30 1.83 4.28 9.01
N LYS A 31 1.55 5.43 9.62
CA LYS A 31 2.19 6.71 9.28
C LYS A 31 2.91 7.30 10.48
N ASP A 32 3.83 8.23 10.20
CA ASP A 32 4.41 9.12 11.20
C ASP A 32 3.53 10.37 11.39
N THR A 33 4.03 11.38 12.11
CA THR A 33 3.30 12.64 12.35
C THR A 33 3.41 13.65 11.21
N ARG A 34 4.08 13.31 10.08
CA ARG A 34 4.26 14.26 8.99
C ARG A 34 2.95 14.50 8.25
N LEU A 35 2.72 15.75 7.85
CA LEU A 35 1.52 16.14 7.10
C LEU A 35 1.37 15.36 5.78
N SER A 36 2.48 15.00 5.14
CA SER A 36 2.47 14.19 3.92
C SER A 36 1.93 12.77 4.14
N GLY A 37 1.91 12.26 5.39
CA GLY A 37 1.30 10.99 5.74
C GLY A 37 -0.19 10.92 5.40
N TYR A 38 -0.92 12.04 5.53
CA TYR A 38 -2.34 12.12 5.14
C TYR A 38 -2.56 11.99 3.62
N LEU A 39 -1.53 12.20 2.81
CA LEU A 39 -1.58 11.95 1.37
C LEU A 39 -1.11 10.53 1.03
N PHE A 40 -0.02 10.07 1.65
CA PHE A 40 0.60 8.80 1.27
C PHE A 40 -0.13 7.57 1.81
N GLU A 41 -0.67 7.62 3.03
CA GLU A 41 -1.46 6.53 3.60
C GLU A 41 -2.65 6.12 2.70
N PRO A 42 -3.53 7.04 2.25
CA PRO A 42 -4.62 6.67 1.35
C PRO A 42 -4.13 6.24 -0.05
N LEU A 43 -3.04 6.79 -0.55
CA LEU A 43 -2.46 6.38 -1.85
C LEU A 43 -1.91 4.96 -1.82
N LEU A 44 -1.16 4.61 -0.77
CA LEU A 44 -0.69 3.24 -0.54
C LEU A 44 -1.88 2.30 -0.39
N THR A 45 -2.89 2.70 0.38
CA THR A 45 -4.13 1.94 0.57
C THR A 45 -4.83 1.65 -0.75
N ALA A 46 -5.07 2.68 -1.57
CA ALA A 46 -5.68 2.52 -2.90
C ALA A 46 -4.84 1.61 -3.81
N GLY A 47 -3.50 1.76 -3.79
CA GLY A 47 -2.59 0.92 -4.54
C GLY A 47 -2.67 -0.56 -4.15
N PHE A 48 -2.62 -0.87 -2.85
CA PHE A 48 -2.70 -2.25 -2.36
C PHE A 48 -4.08 -2.88 -2.55
N ILE A 49 -5.16 -2.12 -2.31
CA ILE A 49 -6.54 -2.60 -2.58
C ILE A 49 -6.71 -2.92 -4.06
N SER A 50 -6.17 -2.09 -4.97
CA SER A 50 -6.25 -2.35 -6.42
C SER A 50 -5.55 -3.65 -6.85
N MET A 51 -4.61 -4.16 -6.03
CA MET A 51 -3.91 -5.43 -6.25
C MET A 51 -4.58 -6.61 -5.54
N GLY A 52 -5.76 -6.42 -4.94
CA GLY A 52 -6.51 -7.45 -4.23
C GLY A 52 -5.94 -7.80 -2.85
N MET A 53 -5.28 -6.85 -2.18
CA MET A 53 -4.77 -7.03 -0.82
C MET A 53 -5.74 -6.46 0.23
N ASP A 54 -5.79 -7.12 1.39
CA ASP A 54 -6.51 -6.68 2.59
C ASP A 54 -5.63 -5.69 3.37
N VAL A 55 -6.08 -4.43 3.48
CA VAL A 55 -5.30 -3.35 4.11
C VAL A 55 -5.82 -3.05 5.50
N ILE A 56 -4.92 -3.00 6.47
CA ILE A 56 -5.18 -2.59 7.85
C ILE A 56 -4.42 -1.29 8.11
N LEU A 57 -5.14 -0.27 8.57
CA LEU A 57 -4.58 1.02 8.97
C LEU A 57 -4.34 1.03 10.48
N VAL A 58 -3.16 1.51 10.90
CA VAL A 58 -2.73 1.60 12.30
C VAL A 58 -2.15 2.98 12.60
#